data_AF-A0A8S9JV67-F1
#
_entry.id   AF-A0A8S9JV67-F1
#
_cell.length_a   1.000
_cell.length_b   1.000
_cell.length_c   1.000
_cell.angle_alpha   90.00
_cell.angle_beta   90.00
_cell.angle_gamma   90.00
#
_symmetry.space_group_name_H-M   'P 1'
#
loop_
_entity.id
_entity.type
_entity.pdbx_description
1 polymer ?
#
loop_
_entity_poly.entity_id
_entity_poly.type
_entity_poly.pdbx_seq_one_letter_code
_entity_poly.pdbx_strand_id
1 'polypeptide(L)'
;MALATNSESEEHLHSTFASRYVRAVIPRFKMPDNSMPKDAAYQVISDELMLDGNPRLNLASFVTTWMEPECDKLIMESVNKNYVDMDEYPVTTELQRVLSPLQNRCVNMIANLFHAPVGEDEAAIGCGTVGSSEAIMLAGLAFKRKWQQRRRAQGLPTDNPNIVTGANVQVCWEKFARYFEVELKEVKLSEGYYVMDPAKAVEMVDENTICVAASWDPRNSCEPVSYA
;
A
#
# COMPACT_ATOMS: atom_id res chain seq x y z
N MET A 1 -38.98 -31.13 42.37
CA MET A 1 -38.12 -29.95 42.58
C MET A 1 -36.70 -30.47 42.77
N ALA A 2 -36.01 -30.78 41.67
CA ALA A 2 -34.62 -31.22 41.67
C ALA A 2 -33.77 -30.00 41.32
N LEU A 3 -32.81 -29.70 42.20
CA LEU A 3 -32.01 -28.48 42.23
C LEU A 3 -31.24 -28.29 40.92
N ALA A 4 -31.49 -27.15 40.27
CA ALA A 4 -30.61 -26.61 39.25
C ALA A 4 -29.30 -26.17 39.91
N THR A 5 -28.24 -26.93 39.72
CA THR A 5 -26.88 -26.46 39.97
C THR A 5 -26.38 -25.78 38.70
N ASN A 6 -26.52 -24.46 38.64
CA ASN A 6 -25.74 -23.62 37.73
C ASN A 6 -24.26 -23.82 38.05
N SER A 7 -23.52 -24.47 37.17
CA SER A 7 -22.05 -24.48 37.17
C SER A 7 -21.54 -23.81 35.90
N GLU A 8 -21.63 -22.48 35.86
CA GLU A 8 -20.91 -21.64 34.88
C GLU A 8 -19.37 -21.79 34.96
N SER A 9 -18.87 -22.61 35.88
CA SER A 9 -17.44 -22.90 36.10
C SER A 9 -16.89 -24.10 35.32
N GLU A 10 -17.73 -24.90 34.63
CA GLU A 10 -17.24 -26.07 33.88
C GLU A 10 -16.70 -25.75 32.46
N GLU A 11 -16.96 -24.56 31.90
CA GLU A 11 -16.61 -24.26 30.50
C GLU A 11 -15.11 -24.14 30.22
N HIS A 12 -14.25 -24.10 31.26
CA HIS A 12 -12.80 -23.90 31.12
C HIS A 12 -11.93 -25.10 31.55
N LEU A 13 -12.52 -26.26 31.86
CA LEU A 13 -11.75 -27.43 32.31
C LEU A 13 -11.11 -28.23 31.17
N HIS A 14 -11.61 -28.09 29.94
CA HIS A 14 -11.14 -28.85 28.78
C HIS A 14 -10.03 -28.11 28.02
N SER A 15 -8.98 -28.84 27.63
CA SER A 15 -8.00 -28.34 26.65
C SER A 15 -8.69 -28.02 25.31
N THR A 16 -8.14 -27.08 24.53
CA THR A 16 -8.70 -26.68 23.22
C THR A 16 -9.00 -27.89 22.34
N PHE A 17 -8.03 -28.81 22.26
CA PHE A 17 -8.05 -30.19 21.75
C PHE A 17 -9.29 -31.04 22.10
N ALA A 18 -9.66 -31.00 23.37
CA ALA A 18 -10.72 -31.84 23.94
C ALA A 18 -12.08 -31.13 23.97
N SER A 19 -12.13 -29.85 23.61
CA SER A 19 -13.35 -29.04 23.66
C SER A 19 -14.30 -29.36 22.49
N ARG A 20 -15.57 -28.97 22.64
CA ARG A 20 -16.57 -29.06 21.56
C ARG A 20 -16.28 -28.14 20.37
N TYR A 21 -15.44 -27.12 20.56
CA TYR A 21 -15.23 -26.04 19.59
C TYR A 21 -14.42 -26.48 18.37
N VAL A 22 -13.51 -27.46 18.52
CA VAL A 22 -12.72 -28.03 17.41
C VAL A 22 -13.48 -29.08 16.58
N ARG A 23 -14.69 -29.47 17.01
CA ARG A 23 -15.53 -30.43 16.27
C ARG A 23 -16.49 -29.76 15.29
N ALA A 24 -16.79 -28.48 15.51
CA ALA A 24 -17.68 -27.72 14.65
C ALA A 24 -16.91 -27.14 13.46
N VAL A 25 -17.56 -27.07 12.30
CA VAL A 25 -17.00 -26.39 11.14
C VAL A 25 -16.95 -24.89 11.41
N ILE A 26 -15.83 -24.26 11.09
CA ILE A 26 -15.64 -22.80 11.23
C ILE A 26 -16.72 -22.08 10.40
N PRO A 27 -17.51 -21.16 10.98
CA PRO A 27 -18.53 -20.41 10.25
C PRO A 27 -17.94 -19.64 9.06
N ARG A 28 -18.50 -19.84 7.86
CA ARG A 28 -18.02 -19.18 6.61
C ARG A 28 -18.92 -18.05 6.10
N PHE A 29 -20.21 -18.08 6.44
CA PHE A 29 -21.21 -17.22 5.79
C PHE A 29 -22.04 -16.38 6.76
N LYS A 30 -22.15 -16.80 8.02
CA LYS A 30 -22.94 -16.12 9.04
C LYS A 30 -22.11 -15.96 10.29
N MET A 31 -22.33 -14.85 10.99
CA MET A 31 -21.80 -14.64 12.33
C MET A 31 -22.39 -15.70 13.27
N PRO A 32 -21.58 -16.41 14.07
CA PRO A 32 -22.09 -17.38 15.03
C PRO A 32 -22.92 -16.70 16.14
N ASP A 33 -23.97 -17.37 16.60
CA ASP A 33 -24.91 -16.85 17.61
C ASP A 33 -24.29 -16.77 19.02
N ASN A 34 -23.24 -17.55 19.29
CA ASN A 34 -22.62 -17.67 20.61
C ASN A 34 -21.11 -17.42 20.54
N SER A 35 -20.56 -16.90 21.64
CA SER A 35 -19.12 -16.70 21.82
C SER A 35 -18.35 -18.02 21.92
N MET A 36 -17.07 -17.95 21.58
CA MET A 36 -16.10 -19.03 21.73
C MET A 36 -14.97 -18.58 22.68
N PRO A 37 -14.40 -19.47 23.51
CA PRO A 37 -13.20 -19.16 24.30
C PRO A 37 -12.05 -18.66 23.41
N LYS A 38 -11.35 -17.62 23.86
CA LYS A 38 -10.27 -16.95 23.11
C LYS A 38 -9.17 -17.92 22.62
N ASP A 39 -8.80 -18.90 23.44
CA ASP A 39 -7.73 -19.84 23.14
C ASP A 39 -8.16 -20.86 22.07
N ALA A 40 -9.45 -21.19 22.03
CA ALA A 40 -10.02 -22.04 20.99
C ALA A 40 -10.14 -21.30 19.65
N ALA A 41 -10.61 -20.05 19.68
CA ALA A 41 -10.67 -19.21 18.48
C ALA A 41 -9.27 -18.97 17.88
N TYR A 42 -8.28 -18.65 18.71
CA TYR A 42 -6.89 -18.46 18.28
C TYR A 42 -6.32 -19.73 17.63
N GLN A 43 -6.45 -20.89 18.28
CA GLN A 43 -5.89 -22.13 17.75
C GLN A 43 -6.50 -22.52 16.41
N VAL A 44 -7.84 -22.43 16.30
CA VAL A 44 -8.56 -22.79 15.08
C VAL A 44 -8.14 -21.91 13.89
N ILE A 45 -8.01 -20.59 14.10
CA ILE A 45 -7.54 -19.66 13.06
C ILE A 45 -6.07 -19.91 12.74
N SER A 46 -5.23 -20.10 13.76
CA SER A 46 -3.80 -20.37 13.59
C SER A 46 -3.55 -21.63 12.76
N ASP A 47 -4.30 -22.72 13.02
CA ASP A 47 -4.19 -23.97 12.28
C ASP A 47 -4.63 -23.82 10.81
N GLU A 48 -5.68 -23.01 10.55
CA GLU A 48 -6.11 -22.71 9.18
C GLU A 48 -5.04 -21.89 8.42
N LEU A 49 -4.40 -20.94 9.09
CA LEU A 49 -3.29 -20.15 8.52
C LEU A 49 -2.04 -20.99 8.22
N MET A 50 -1.86 -22.17 8.84
CA MET A 50 -0.74 -23.06 8.49
C MET A 50 -0.85 -23.65 7.07
N LEU A 51 -2.03 -23.55 6.44
CA LEU A 51 -2.22 -23.93 5.05
C LEU A 51 -1.63 -22.91 4.07
N ASP A 52 -1.33 -21.68 4.54
CA ASP A 52 -0.60 -20.71 3.73
C ASP A 52 0.85 -21.15 3.52
N GLY A 53 1.39 -20.80 2.34
CA GLY A 53 2.79 -21.06 2.03
C GLY A 53 3.71 -20.25 2.94
N ASN A 54 4.85 -20.83 3.31
CA ASN A 54 5.86 -20.11 4.10
C ASN A 54 6.37 -18.88 3.33
N PRO A 55 6.15 -17.64 3.84
CA PRO A 55 6.52 -16.43 3.13
C PRO A 55 8.02 -16.35 2.79
N ARG A 56 8.90 -16.93 3.61
CA ARG A 56 10.35 -16.95 3.34
C ARG A 56 10.75 -17.80 2.14
N LEU A 57 9.88 -18.69 1.69
CA LEU A 57 10.09 -19.53 0.51
C LEU A 57 9.40 -18.96 -0.73
N ASN A 58 8.68 -17.84 -0.60
CA ASN A 58 8.02 -17.19 -1.72
C ASN A 58 9.02 -16.32 -2.49
N LEU A 59 9.54 -16.86 -3.60
CA LEU A 59 10.46 -16.15 -4.49
C LEU A 59 9.77 -15.28 -5.55
N ALA A 60 8.43 -15.26 -5.59
CA ALA A 60 7.65 -14.49 -6.56
C ALA A 60 7.27 -13.09 -6.04
N SER A 61 7.17 -12.92 -4.72
CA SER A 61 6.82 -11.64 -4.10
C SER A 61 8.01 -10.70 -4.04
N PHE A 62 7.73 -9.41 -4.23
CA PHE A 62 8.69 -8.34 -4.00
C PHE A 62 8.58 -7.70 -2.61
N VAL A 63 7.58 -8.11 -1.80
CA VAL A 63 7.34 -7.60 -0.45
C VAL A 63 8.30 -8.26 0.54
N THR A 64 8.83 -7.48 1.48
CA THR A 64 9.69 -7.97 2.57
C THR A 64 8.97 -8.98 3.46
N THR A 65 9.56 -10.15 3.67
CA THR A 65 9.00 -11.24 4.51
C THR A 65 9.81 -11.52 5.79
N TRP A 66 10.77 -10.65 6.12
CA TRP A 66 11.58 -10.75 7.33
C TRP A 66 12.02 -9.37 7.82
N MET A 67 11.99 -9.17 9.13
CA MET A 67 12.48 -7.97 9.81
C MET A 67 13.23 -8.38 11.08
N GLU A 68 14.05 -7.46 11.62
CA GLU A 68 14.75 -7.68 12.88
C GLU A 68 13.76 -7.72 14.07
N PRO A 69 14.06 -8.49 15.14
CA PRO A 69 13.18 -8.59 16.31
C PRO A 69 12.88 -7.25 16.98
N GLU A 70 13.81 -6.30 16.92
CA GLU A 70 13.63 -4.92 17.40
C GLU A 70 12.54 -4.18 16.61
N CYS A 71 12.43 -4.45 15.31
CA CYS A 71 11.39 -3.87 14.47
C CYS A 71 10.01 -4.47 14.76
N ASP A 72 9.94 -5.78 14.99
CA ASP A 72 8.70 -6.46 15.41
C ASP A 72 8.15 -5.85 16.72
N LYS A 73 9.03 -5.56 17.69
CA LYS A 73 8.65 -4.88 18.94
C LYS A 73 8.05 -3.50 18.68
N LEU A 74 8.70 -2.68 17.85
CA LEU A 74 8.19 -1.35 17.51
C LEU A 74 6.82 -1.40 16.81
N ILE A 75 6.61 -2.36 15.91
CA ILE A 75 5.31 -2.57 15.25
C ILE A 75 4.25 -2.95 16.30
N MET A 76 4.53 -3.93 17.15
CA MET A 76 3.58 -4.37 18.18
C MET A 76 3.27 -3.27 19.22
N GLU A 77 4.23 -2.42 19.57
CA GLU A 77 4.04 -1.26 20.45
C GLU A 77 3.25 -0.11 19.80
N SER A 78 3.10 -0.12 18.47
CA SER A 78 2.42 0.94 17.71
C SER A 78 1.13 0.50 17.01
N VAL A 79 0.72 -0.77 17.15
CA VAL A 79 -0.47 -1.33 16.46
C VAL A 79 -1.79 -0.60 16.80
N ASN A 80 -1.87 0.04 17.96
CA ASN A 80 -3.04 0.81 18.40
C ASN A 80 -2.95 2.32 18.12
N LYS A 81 -1.88 2.79 17.46
CA LYS A 81 -1.68 4.21 17.14
C LYS A 81 -2.28 4.50 15.77
N ASN A 82 -3.31 5.35 15.73
CA ASN A 82 -3.95 5.71 14.48
C ASN A 82 -3.14 6.80 13.76
N TYR A 83 -2.72 6.53 12.52
CA TYR A 83 -1.90 7.46 11.74
C TYR A 83 -2.66 8.73 11.33
N VAL A 84 -3.98 8.66 11.11
CA VAL A 84 -4.76 9.83 10.67
C VAL A 84 -5.12 10.79 11.81
N ASP A 85 -5.10 10.33 13.06
CA ASP A 85 -5.49 11.10 14.24
C ASP A 85 -4.34 12.01 14.72
N MET A 86 -3.97 12.97 13.87
CA MET A 86 -2.91 13.93 14.13
C MET A 86 -3.19 14.85 15.33
N ASP A 87 -4.48 15.07 15.64
CA ASP A 87 -4.95 15.96 16.71
C ASP A 87 -5.22 15.24 18.04
N GLU A 88 -5.13 13.91 18.11
CA GLU A 88 -5.39 13.14 19.34
C GLU A 88 -4.10 12.80 20.11
N TYR A 89 -2.97 13.14 19.50
CA TYR A 89 -1.66 13.17 20.15
C TYR A 89 -1.11 14.61 20.17
N PRO A 90 -1.59 15.57 21.02
CA PRO A 90 -1.13 16.97 21.05
C PRO A 90 -0.35 17.40 22.30
N VAL A 91 -0.48 16.74 23.47
CA VAL A 91 0.32 17.12 24.66
C VAL A 91 0.72 15.91 25.53
N THR A 92 1.88 15.29 25.29
CA THR A 92 2.75 14.67 26.32
C THR A 92 4.12 14.28 25.73
N THR A 93 5.15 15.03 26.09
CA THR A 93 6.59 14.65 26.22
C THR A 93 7.18 13.66 25.20
N GLU A 94 7.98 14.19 24.27
CA GLU A 94 8.88 13.53 23.29
C GLU A 94 8.29 12.56 22.26
N LEU A 95 7.35 11.67 22.60
CA LEU A 95 6.80 10.67 21.66
C LEU A 95 5.81 11.26 20.67
N GLN A 96 5.21 12.38 21.02
CA GLN A 96 4.39 13.17 20.12
C GLN A 96 5.18 13.94 19.06
N ARG A 97 6.50 13.93 19.21
CA ARG A 97 7.50 14.38 18.25
C ARG A 97 7.90 13.26 17.29
N VAL A 98 7.21 12.11 17.32
CA VAL A 98 7.67 10.88 16.67
C VAL A 98 6.81 10.52 15.46
N LEU A 99 5.49 10.31 15.50
CA LEU A 99 4.84 9.79 14.28
C LEU A 99 4.75 10.78 13.09
N SER A 100 4.19 11.98 13.29
CA SER A 100 4.16 13.02 12.25
C SER A 100 5.58 13.50 11.87
N PRO A 101 6.48 13.79 12.83
CA PRO A 101 7.84 14.16 12.47
C PRO A 101 8.70 13.01 11.93
N LEU A 102 8.47 11.74 12.30
CA LEU A 102 9.16 10.60 11.67
C LEU A 102 8.70 10.46 10.23
N GLN A 103 7.41 10.59 9.95
CA GLN A 103 6.95 10.56 8.56
C GLN A 103 7.56 11.71 7.75
N ASN A 104 7.58 12.95 8.29
CA ASN A 104 8.24 14.07 7.63
C ASN A 104 9.76 13.86 7.49
N ARG A 105 10.43 13.27 8.49
CA ARG A 105 11.86 12.90 8.39
C ARG A 105 12.09 11.85 7.32
N CYS A 106 11.25 10.82 7.23
CA CYS A 106 11.31 9.82 6.16
C CYS A 106 11.12 10.47 4.79
N VAL A 107 10.15 11.38 4.65
CA VAL A 107 9.95 12.14 3.41
C VAL A 107 11.20 12.95 3.07
N ASN A 108 11.78 13.69 4.02
CA ASN A 108 12.99 14.48 3.79
C ASN A 108 14.19 13.60 3.42
N MET A 109 14.40 12.48 4.12
CA MET A 109 15.48 11.53 3.83
C MET A 109 15.33 10.90 2.44
N ILE A 110 14.12 10.50 2.05
CA ILE A 110 13.83 9.94 0.72
C ILE A 110 13.95 11.01 -0.36
N ALA A 111 13.50 12.24 -0.11
CA ALA A 111 13.64 13.35 -1.04
C ALA A 111 15.12 13.67 -1.32
N ASN A 112 15.94 13.72 -0.27
CA ASN A 112 17.39 13.88 -0.40
C ASN A 112 18.04 12.70 -1.14
N LEU A 113 17.61 11.47 -0.86
CA LEU A 113 18.07 10.28 -1.59
C LEU A 113 17.76 10.36 -3.09
N PHE A 114 16.64 10.97 -3.46
CA PHE A 114 16.25 11.23 -4.85
C PHE A 114 16.74 12.58 -5.40
N HIS A 115 17.66 13.25 -4.71
CA HIS A 115 18.24 14.53 -5.13
C HIS A 115 17.19 15.62 -5.43
N ALA A 116 16.10 15.63 -4.66
CA ALA A 116 15.09 16.67 -4.78
C ALA A 116 15.71 18.06 -4.49
N PRO A 117 15.32 19.12 -5.22
CA PRO A 117 15.85 20.47 -5.02
C PRO A 117 15.21 21.12 -3.79
N VAL A 118 15.60 20.67 -2.60
CA VAL A 118 15.12 21.14 -1.30
C VAL A 118 16.29 21.79 -0.56
N GLY A 119 16.10 23.00 -0.02
CA GLY A 119 17.13 23.66 0.79
C GLY A 119 17.43 22.88 2.09
N GLU A 120 18.60 23.11 2.70
CA GLU A 120 19.04 22.37 3.91
C GLU A 120 18.04 22.48 5.09
N ASP A 121 17.33 23.60 5.20
CA ASP A 121 16.33 23.88 6.24
C ASP A 121 14.88 23.87 5.73
N GLU A 122 14.65 23.39 4.51
CA GLU A 122 13.31 23.34 3.91
C GLU A 122 12.68 21.94 4.07
N ALA A 123 11.38 21.91 4.35
CA ALA A 123 10.63 20.65 4.38
C ALA A 123 10.35 20.18 2.95
N ALA A 124 10.71 18.94 2.64
CA ALA A 124 10.40 18.33 1.35
C ALA A 124 8.89 18.11 1.20
N ILE A 125 8.40 18.18 -0.04
CA ILE A 125 6.99 17.97 -0.36
C ILE A 125 6.78 16.49 -0.68
N GLY A 126 6.03 15.78 0.17
CA GLY A 126 5.69 14.38 -0.03
C GLY A 126 4.80 13.84 1.07
N CYS A 127 4.32 12.60 0.91
CA CYS A 127 3.53 11.91 1.92
C CYS A 127 3.84 10.41 1.95
N GLY A 128 3.67 9.80 3.13
CA GLY A 128 3.66 8.35 3.27
C GLY A 128 2.30 7.80 2.80
N THR A 129 2.32 6.63 2.17
CA THR A 129 1.12 5.95 1.66
C THR A 129 1.17 4.47 2.06
N VAL A 130 0.04 3.77 1.95
CA VAL A 130 -0.03 2.32 2.23
C VAL A 130 0.86 1.54 1.26
N GLY A 131 1.01 2.02 0.03
CA GLY A 131 1.89 1.45 -0.97
C GLY A 131 1.91 2.25 -2.27
N SER A 132 2.74 1.82 -3.21
CA SER A 132 2.94 2.54 -4.49
C SER A 132 1.67 2.75 -5.29
N SER A 133 0.65 1.89 -5.17
CA SER A 133 -0.64 2.07 -5.84
C SER A 133 -1.35 3.37 -5.43
N GLU A 134 -1.35 3.70 -4.14
CA GLU A 134 -1.93 4.95 -3.64
C GLU A 134 -1.04 6.14 -4.03
N ALA A 135 0.29 6.01 -3.89
CA ALA A 135 1.23 7.05 -4.30
C ALA A 135 1.08 7.42 -5.79
N ILE A 136 0.91 6.42 -6.67
CA ILE A 136 0.71 6.63 -8.11
C ILE A 136 -0.61 7.33 -8.38
N MET A 137 -1.69 6.99 -7.67
CA MET A 137 -2.96 7.69 -7.83
C MET A 137 -2.87 9.15 -7.38
N LEU A 138 -2.20 9.43 -6.27
CA LEU A 138 -1.96 10.81 -5.80
C LEU A 138 -1.09 11.59 -6.79
N ALA A 139 -0.02 10.99 -7.31
CA ALA A 139 0.83 11.59 -8.33
C ALA A 139 0.06 11.87 -9.62
N GLY A 140 -0.71 10.90 -10.10
CA GLY A 140 -1.56 11.03 -11.28
C GLY A 140 -2.62 12.11 -11.13
N LEU A 141 -3.25 12.23 -9.96
CA LEU A 141 -4.17 13.32 -9.64
C LEU A 141 -3.47 14.69 -9.67
N ALA A 142 -2.26 14.78 -9.11
CA ALA A 142 -1.47 16.00 -9.15
C ALA A 142 -1.11 16.40 -10.60
N PHE A 143 -0.67 15.44 -11.43
CA PHE A 143 -0.40 15.67 -12.86
C PHE A 143 -1.65 16.12 -13.61
N LYS A 144 -2.77 15.40 -13.46
CA LYS A 144 -4.05 15.76 -14.09
C LYS A 144 -4.47 17.17 -13.70
N ARG A 145 -4.40 17.52 -12.41
CA ARG A 145 -4.82 18.84 -11.91
C ARG A 145 -3.93 19.96 -12.41
N LYS A 146 -2.60 19.76 -12.42
CA LYS A 146 -1.63 20.71 -12.96
C LYS A 146 -1.83 20.94 -14.46
N TRP A 147 -2.06 19.87 -15.23
CA TRP A 147 -2.39 19.96 -16.66
C TRP A 147 -3.70 20.72 -16.90
N GLN A 148 -4.76 20.43 -16.14
CA GLN A 148 -6.05 21.14 -16.23
C GLN A 148 -5.90 22.64 -15.97
N GLN A 149 -5.15 23.03 -14.93
CA GLN A 149 -4.90 24.44 -14.60
C GLN A 149 -4.16 25.15 -15.74
N ARG A 150 -3.11 24.52 -16.30
CA ARG A 150 -2.35 25.06 -17.44
C ARG A 150 -3.23 25.27 -18.67
N ARG A 151 -4.05 24.28 -19.03
CA ARG A 151 -4.96 24.34 -20.18
C ARG A 151 -6.03 25.43 -20.00
N ARG A 152 -6.64 25.53 -18.82
CA ARG A 152 -7.62 26.58 -18.50
C ARG A 152 -7.03 27.98 -18.58
N ALA A 153 -5.80 28.18 -18.10
CA ALA A 153 -5.11 29.46 -18.23
C ALA A 153 -4.86 29.87 -19.69
N GLN A 154 -4.80 28.91 -20.60
CA GLN A 154 -4.65 29.11 -22.05
C GLN A 154 -5.99 29.12 -22.80
N GLY A 155 -7.13 28.98 -22.11
CA GLY A 155 -8.45 28.90 -22.73
C GLY A 155 -8.70 27.60 -23.52
N LEU A 156 -7.93 26.55 -23.27
CA LEU A 156 -8.01 25.28 -24.00
C LEU A 156 -8.91 24.25 -23.28
N PRO A 157 -9.52 23.28 -24.00
CA PRO A 157 -10.34 22.22 -23.42
C PRO A 157 -9.59 21.32 -22.43
N THR A 158 -10.28 20.67 -21.49
CA THR A 158 -9.66 19.78 -20.47
C THR A 158 -10.33 18.41 -20.34
N ASP A 159 -11.02 17.98 -21.39
CA ASP A 159 -11.92 16.84 -21.43
C ASP A 159 -11.23 15.51 -21.69
N ASN A 160 -10.14 15.49 -22.47
CA ASN A 160 -9.50 14.23 -22.92
C ASN A 160 -8.03 14.10 -22.46
N PRO A 161 -7.73 14.03 -21.16
CA PRO A 161 -6.35 13.82 -20.69
C PRO A 161 -5.85 12.41 -21.03
N ASN A 162 -4.56 12.29 -21.37
CA ASN A 162 -3.90 10.99 -21.53
C ASN A 162 -2.58 10.88 -20.76
N ILE A 163 -2.11 9.66 -20.54
CA ILE A 163 -0.80 9.34 -19.95
C ILE A 163 -0.08 8.33 -20.85
N VAL A 164 1.24 8.50 -21.00
CA VAL A 164 2.07 7.59 -21.80
C VAL A 164 2.91 6.71 -20.88
N THR A 165 2.86 5.39 -21.09
CA THR A 165 3.62 4.39 -20.31
C THR A 165 4.14 3.29 -21.23
N GLY A 166 5.07 2.46 -20.75
CA GLY A 166 5.37 1.18 -21.40
C GLY A 166 4.26 0.15 -21.17
N ALA A 167 4.14 -0.85 -22.05
CA ALA A 167 3.19 -1.96 -21.85
C ALA A 167 3.60 -2.96 -20.73
N ASN A 168 4.79 -2.77 -20.14
CA ASN A 168 5.30 -3.43 -18.94
C ASN A 168 4.80 -2.79 -17.63
N VAL A 169 3.91 -1.80 -17.71
CA VAL A 169 3.44 -1.04 -16.55
C VAL A 169 2.68 -1.91 -15.54
N GLN A 170 2.80 -1.57 -14.25
CA GLN A 170 2.04 -2.26 -13.20
C GLN A 170 0.55 -1.84 -13.22
N VAL A 171 -0.35 -2.79 -12.95
CA VAL A 171 -1.83 -2.64 -13.01
C VAL A 171 -2.42 -1.41 -12.30
N CYS A 172 -1.71 -0.80 -11.35
CA CYS A 172 -2.13 0.43 -10.68
C CYS A 172 -2.30 1.61 -11.63
N TRP A 173 -1.53 1.68 -12.73
CA TRP A 173 -1.69 2.71 -13.75
C TRP A 173 -2.95 2.50 -14.58
N GLU A 174 -3.31 1.25 -14.90
CA GLU A 174 -4.61 0.94 -15.52
C GLU A 174 -5.77 1.32 -14.60
N LYS A 175 -5.65 1.03 -13.29
CA LYS A 175 -6.66 1.43 -12.29
C LYS A 175 -6.79 2.94 -12.23
N PHE A 176 -5.67 3.67 -12.21
CA PHE A 176 -5.67 5.13 -12.25
C PHE A 176 -6.37 5.65 -13.51
N ALA A 177 -5.97 5.17 -14.69
CA ALA A 177 -6.55 5.57 -15.96
C ALA A 177 -8.07 5.35 -16.01
N ARG A 178 -8.53 4.18 -15.55
CA ARG A 178 -9.94 3.82 -15.52
C ARG A 178 -10.74 4.63 -14.50
N TYR A 179 -10.24 4.78 -13.27
CA TYR A 179 -11.00 5.43 -12.19
C TYR A 179 -11.03 6.94 -12.32
N PHE A 180 -9.99 7.53 -12.88
CA PHE A 180 -9.85 8.97 -13.02
C PHE A 180 -10.03 9.45 -14.46
N GLU A 181 -10.63 8.64 -15.35
CA GLU A 181 -10.97 9.03 -16.72
C GLU A 181 -9.77 9.69 -17.43
N VAL A 182 -8.68 8.93 -17.55
CA VAL A 182 -7.48 9.30 -18.29
C VAL A 182 -7.22 8.19 -19.30
N GLU A 183 -6.98 8.56 -20.56
CA GLU A 183 -6.60 7.60 -21.59
C GLU A 183 -5.18 7.08 -21.33
N LEU A 184 -5.00 5.75 -21.35
CA LEU A 184 -3.70 5.11 -21.18
C LEU A 184 -3.11 4.77 -22.56
N LYS A 185 -2.02 5.45 -22.92
CA LYS A 185 -1.27 5.18 -24.15
C LYS A 185 -0.05 4.32 -23.84
N GLU A 186 -0.09 3.08 -24.31
CA GLU A 186 0.95 2.09 -24.03
C GLU A 186 1.93 1.92 -25.20
N VAL A 187 3.22 2.13 -24.94
CA VAL A 187 4.29 1.78 -25.86
C VAL A 187 4.47 0.26 -25.85
N LYS A 188 4.10 -0.37 -26.96
CA LYS A 188 4.19 -1.83 -27.11
C LYS A 188 5.64 -2.30 -27.01
N LEU A 189 5.85 -3.35 -26.22
CA LEU A 189 7.13 -4.05 -26.13
C LEU A 189 7.43 -4.81 -27.44
N SER A 190 8.70 -5.05 -27.69
CA SER A 190 9.18 -5.81 -28.85
C SER A 190 10.10 -6.94 -28.38
N GLU A 191 10.23 -8.00 -29.17
CA GLU A 191 11.15 -9.09 -28.83
C GLU A 191 12.59 -8.55 -28.72
N GLY A 192 13.29 -8.90 -27.64
CA GLY A 192 14.61 -8.35 -27.33
C GLY A 192 14.62 -6.92 -26.77
N TYR A 193 13.46 -6.27 -26.63
CA TYR A 193 13.30 -4.93 -26.04
C TYR A 193 12.06 -4.85 -25.14
N TYR A 194 12.26 -5.16 -23.86
CA TYR A 194 11.20 -5.34 -22.85
C TYR A 194 10.99 -4.12 -21.94
N VAL A 195 11.53 -2.98 -22.32
CA VAL A 195 11.34 -1.68 -21.63
C VAL A 195 10.63 -0.71 -22.56
N MET A 196 10.11 0.39 -22.02
CA MET A 196 9.59 1.49 -22.84
C MET A 196 10.70 2.12 -23.70
N ASP A 197 10.48 2.18 -25.01
CA ASP A 197 11.36 2.87 -25.95
C ASP A 197 11.15 4.39 -25.84
N PRO A 198 12.17 5.18 -25.45
CA PRO A 198 12.03 6.61 -25.27
C PRO A 198 11.57 7.34 -26.53
N ALA A 199 12.04 6.92 -27.71
CA ALA A 199 11.69 7.58 -28.96
C ALA A 199 10.19 7.41 -29.26
N LYS A 200 9.69 6.18 -29.12
CA LYS A 200 8.25 5.88 -29.29
C LYS A 200 7.38 6.52 -28.22
N ALA A 201 7.88 6.62 -26.98
CA ALA A 201 7.17 7.32 -25.91
C ALA A 201 6.97 8.80 -26.28
N VAL A 202 8.02 9.48 -26.75
CA VAL A 202 7.94 10.88 -27.20
C VAL A 202 7.00 11.04 -28.40
N GLU A 203 6.99 10.10 -29.35
CA GLU A 203 6.06 10.12 -30.49
C GLU A 203 4.57 10.03 -30.07
N MET A 204 4.26 9.43 -28.92
CA MET A 204 2.90 9.32 -28.40
C MET A 204 2.43 10.54 -27.59
N VAL A 205 3.36 11.43 -27.22
CA VAL A 205 3.08 12.64 -26.45
C VAL A 205 2.36 13.67 -27.33
N ASP A 206 1.28 14.24 -26.80
CA ASP A 206 0.49 15.31 -27.40
C ASP A 206 0.14 16.40 -26.37
N GLU A 207 -0.64 17.40 -26.77
CA GLU A 207 -1.05 18.52 -25.91
C GLU A 207 -1.93 18.10 -24.72
N ASN A 208 -2.50 16.90 -24.78
CA ASN A 208 -3.39 16.34 -23.77
C ASN A 208 -2.64 15.38 -22.81
N THR A 209 -1.36 15.13 -23.05
CA THR A 209 -0.53 14.28 -22.20
C THR A 209 -0.26 14.96 -20.85
N ILE A 210 -0.67 14.32 -19.76
CA ILE A 210 -0.50 14.83 -18.40
C ILE A 210 0.88 14.51 -17.83
N CYS A 211 1.44 13.35 -18.19
CA CYS A 211 2.81 12.94 -17.90
C CYS A 211 3.21 11.72 -18.76
N VAL A 212 4.52 11.42 -18.75
CA VAL A 212 5.09 10.14 -19.21
C VAL A 212 5.58 9.42 -17.96
N ALA A 213 5.10 8.19 -17.72
CA ALA A 213 5.51 7.41 -16.56
C ALA A 213 6.50 6.32 -16.97
N ALA A 214 7.74 6.49 -16.53
CA ALA A 214 8.80 5.50 -16.73
C ALA A 214 8.88 4.54 -15.52
N SER A 215 9.06 3.25 -15.79
CA SER A 215 9.21 2.20 -14.79
C SER A 215 10.69 1.90 -14.52
N TRP A 216 11.07 1.93 -13.24
CA TRP A 216 12.43 1.62 -12.79
C TRP A 216 12.40 0.35 -11.92
N ASP A 217 12.88 -0.78 -12.47
CA ASP A 217 13.09 -2.02 -11.72
C ASP A 217 14.58 -2.37 -11.70
N PRO A 218 15.30 -2.12 -10.58
CA PRO A 218 16.73 -2.40 -10.48
C PRO A 218 17.08 -3.89 -10.54
N ARG A 219 16.10 -4.81 -10.45
CA ARG A 219 16.33 -6.26 -10.49
C ARG A 219 16.13 -6.89 -11.86
N ASN A 220 15.45 -6.20 -12.79
CA ASN A 220 15.16 -6.73 -14.12
C ASN A 220 15.65 -5.77 -15.20
N SER A 221 15.05 -4.59 -15.28
CA SER A 221 15.31 -3.64 -16.35
C SER A 221 14.86 -2.24 -15.94
N CYS A 222 15.77 -1.27 -16.10
CA CYS A 222 15.51 0.14 -15.84
C CYS A 222 15.19 0.85 -17.15
N GLU A 223 14.05 1.53 -17.23
CA GLU A 223 13.78 2.42 -18.35
C GLU A 223 14.73 3.62 -18.32
N PRO A 224 15.31 4.01 -19.46
CA PRO A 224 16.28 5.09 -19.50
C PRO A 224 15.58 6.45 -19.41
N VAL A 225 15.69 7.10 -18.24
CA VAL A 225 15.03 8.39 -17.94
C VAL A 225 15.85 9.61 -18.39
N SER A 226 17.15 9.44 -18.67
CA SER A 226 18.11 10.53 -18.93
C SER A 226 18.09 11.10 -20.36
N TYR A 227 17.11 10.76 -21.20
CA TYR A 227 17.03 11.20 -22.60
C TYR A 227 16.03 12.34 -22.86
N ALA A 228 15.49 12.97 -21.81
CA ALA A 228 14.60 14.12 -21.90
C ALA A 228 15.28 15.43 -21.48
#